data_AF-A0A383DU91-F1
#
_entry.id   AF-A0A383DU91-F1
#
_cell.length_a   1.000
_cell.length_b   1.000
_cell.length_c   1.000
_cell.angle_alpha   90.00
_cell.angle_beta   90.00
_cell.angle_gamma   90.00
#
_symmetry.space_group_name_H-M   'P 1'
#
loop_
_entity.id
_entity.type
_entity.pdbx_description
1 polymer ?
#
loop_
_entity_poly.entity_id
_entity_poly.type
_entity_poly.pdbx_seq_one_letter_code
_entity_poly.pdbx_strand_id
1 'polypeptide(L)'
;VGLIFPDINPVAIQIGPLAIRWYALAYVTGLVVGWQYVRRVVQARGLELSVEMVDDLLLWVMLGVILGGRIGYVLFYQFGYYAREPLEILAVWRGGMSFHGGLIGVIVAIVFYARRRGVQALTVA
;
A
#
# COMPACT_ATOMS: atom_id res chain seq x y z
N VAL A 1 12.79 4.68 -35.71
CA VAL A 1 11.87 5.76 -35.28
C VAL A 1 11.23 5.31 -33.97
N GLY A 2 11.50 6.00 -32.87
CA GLY A 2 10.87 5.67 -31.58
C GLY A 2 9.40 6.07 -31.60
N LEU A 3 8.54 5.27 -30.97
CA LEU A 3 7.13 5.63 -30.79
C LEU A 3 7.04 6.89 -29.92
N ILE A 4 6.27 7.87 -30.36
CA ILE A 4 5.96 9.06 -29.57
C ILE A 4 5.04 8.63 -28.42
N PHE A 5 5.41 8.98 -27.19
CA PHE A 5 4.57 8.68 -26.04
C PHE A 5 3.25 9.46 -26.14
N PRO A 6 2.08 8.82 -25.93
CA PRO A 6 0.80 9.49 -26.05
C PRO A 6 0.65 10.58 -24.98
N ASP A 7 0.12 11.74 -25.37
CA ASP A 7 -0.15 12.85 -24.46
C ASP A 7 -1.44 12.60 -23.66
N ILE A 8 -1.31 11.83 -22.58
CA ILE A 8 -2.42 11.47 -21.69
C ILE A 8 -2.35 12.37 -20.45
N ASN A 9 -3.41 13.13 -20.20
CA ASN A 9 -3.54 13.89 -18.95
C ASN A 9 -3.47 12.94 -17.74
N PRO A 10 -2.51 13.12 -16.81
CA PRO A 10 -2.36 12.22 -15.66
C PRO A 10 -3.50 12.31 -14.65
N VAL A 11 -4.30 13.39 -14.67
CA VAL A 11 -5.48 13.58 -13.81
C VAL A 11 -6.70 12.98 -14.51
N ALA A 12 -7.31 12.00 -13.87
CA ALA A 12 -8.54 11.36 -14.35
C ALA A 12 -9.77 12.20 -14.00
N ILE A 13 -9.83 12.70 -12.75
CA ILE A 13 -10.96 13.48 -12.23
C ILE A 13 -10.41 14.59 -11.32
N GLN A 14 -10.90 15.82 -11.49
CA GLN A 14 -10.55 16.97 -10.66
C GLN A 14 -11.80 17.45 -9.91
N ILE A 15 -11.75 17.48 -8.57
CA ILE A 15 -12.82 18.00 -7.72
C ILE A 15 -12.23 19.10 -6.82
N GLY A 16 -12.36 20.36 -7.23
CA GLY A 16 -11.72 21.48 -6.53
C GLY A 16 -10.21 21.28 -6.42
N PRO A 17 -9.59 21.30 -5.23
CA PRO A 17 -8.15 21.05 -5.04
C PRO A 17 -7.77 19.55 -5.10
N LEU A 18 -8.73 18.63 -5.10
CA LEU A 18 -8.48 17.19 -5.11
C LEU A 18 -8.32 16.70 -6.56
N ALA A 19 -7.10 16.27 -6.90
CA ALA A 19 -6.78 15.65 -8.17
C ALA A 19 -6.69 14.12 -8.02
N ILE A 20 -7.62 13.39 -8.64
CA ILE A 20 -7.58 11.92 -8.71
C ILE A 20 -6.81 11.53 -9.97
N ARG A 21 -5.68 10.85 -9.80
CA ARG A 21 -4.78 10.46 -10.90
C ARG A 21 -5.05 9.05 -11.38
N TRP A 22 -4.80 8.78 -12.67
CA TRP A 22 -5.01 7.45 -13.27
C TRP A 22 -4.25 6.34 -12.54
N TYR A 23 -3.01 6.58 -12.10
CA TYR A 23 -2.24 5.57 -11.38
C TYR A 23 -2.90 5.21 -10.03
N ALA A 24 -3.55 6.16 -9.37
CA ALA A 24 -4.20 5.91 -8.08
C ALA A 24 -5.43 5.02 -8.29
N LEU A 25 -6.20 5.27 -9.35
CA LEU A 25 -7.30 4.40 -9.76
C LEU A 25 -6.81 2.99 -10.12
N ALA A 26 -5.68 2.88 -10.83
CA ALA A 26 -5.07 1.60 -11.15
C ALA A 26 -4.64 0.83 -9.88
N TYR A 27 -4.03 1.50 -8.90
CA TYR A 27 -3.68 0.88 -7.62
C TYR A 27 -4.89 0.42 -6.84
N VAL A 28 -5.91 1.25 -6.68
CA VAL A 28 -7.15 0.88 -5.97
C VAL A 28 -7.84 -0.29 -6.67
N THR A 29 -7.92 -0.26 -8.01
CA THR A 29 -8.52 -1.34 -8.80
C THR A 29 -7.75 -2.65 -8.62
N GLY A 30 -6.42 -2.61 -8.74
CA GLY A 30 -5.58 -3.79 -8.54
C GLY A 30 -5.74 -4.38 -7.13
N LEU A 31 -5.80 -3.52 -6.11
CA LEU A 31 -6.00 -3.93 -4.73
C LEU A 31 -7.37 -4.58 -4.51
N VAL A 32 -8.44 -3.97 -5.03
CA VAL A 32 -9.81 -4.52 -4.92
C VAL A 32 -9.93 -5.85 -5.66
N VAL A 33 -9.40 -5.94 -6.89
CA VAL A 33 -9.44 -7.18 -7.68
C VAL A 33 -8.63 -8.28 -6.99
N GLY A 34 -7.41 -8.00 -6.53
CA GLY A 34 -6.57 -8.95 -5.81
C GLY A 34 -7.23 -9.44 -4.52
N TRP A 35 -7.76 -8.53 -3.71
CA TRP A 35 -8.50 -8.86 -2.49
C TRP A 35 -9.69 -9.79 -2.79
N GLN A 36 -10.53 -9.41 -3.75
CA GLN A 36 -11.71 -10.19 -4.15
C GLN A 36 -11.33 -11.56 -4.75
N TYR A 37 -10.18 -11.66 -5.40
CA TYR A 37 -9.65 -12.93 -5.88
C TYR A 37 -9.23 -13.84 -4.72
N VAL A 38 -8.42 -13.33 -3.77
CA VAL A 38 -7.96 -14.12 -2.62
C VAL A 38 -9.13 -14.62 -1.78
N ARG A 39 -10.14 -13.77 -1.52
CA ARG A 39 -11.37 -14.18 -0.81
C ARG A 39 -12.06 -15.36 -1.50
N ARG A 40 -12.23 -15.30 -2.83
CA ARG A 40 -12.86 -16.39 -3.60
C ARG A 40 -12.05 -17.68 -3.53
N VAL A 41 -10.72 -17.59 -3.60
CA VAL A 41 -9.84 -18.75 -3.48
C VAL A 41 -9.97 -19.40 -2.10
N VAL A 42 -9.96 -18.60 -1.04
CA VAL A 42 -10.12 -19.07 0.34
C VAL A 42 -11.47 -19.77 0.53
N GLN A 43 -12.57 -19.17 0.06
CA GLN A 43 -13.91 -19.75 0.14
C GLN A 43 -14.03 -21.06 -0.65
N ALA A 44 -13.44 -21.12 -1.85
CA ALA A 44 -13.57 -22.28 -2.73
C ALA A 44 -12.71 -23.48 -2.30
N ARG A 45 -11.55 -23.23 -1.67
CA ARG A 45 -10.55 -24.28 -1.37
C ARG A 45 -10.52 -24.74 0.08
N GLY A 46 -11.31 -24.13 0.98
CA GLY A 46 -11.33 -24.51 2.39
C GLY A 46 -9.95 -24.43 3.04
N LEU A 47 -9.19 -23.37 2.72
CA LEU A 47 -7.85 -23.15 3.27
C LEU A 47 -7.92 -22.92 4.78
N GLU A 48 -6.78 -23.04 5.46
CA GLU A 48 -6.64 -22.70 6.90
C GLU A 48 -6.90 -21.21 7.19
N LEU A 49 -7.01 -20.38 6.15
CA LEU A 49 -7.36 -18.97 6.24
C LEU A 49 -8.88 -18.80 6.19
N SER A 50 -9.41 -17.96 7.06
CA SER A 50 -10.80 -17.50 6.93
C SER A 50 -10.88 -16.26 6.04
N VAL A 51 -12.07 -15.97 5.52
CA VAL A 51 -12.31 -14.76 4.70
C VAL A 51 -12.10 -13.50 5.53
N GLU A 52 -12.48 -13.54 6.80
CA GLU A 52 -12.28 -12.46 7.76
C GLU A 52 -10.78 -12.21 7.97
N MET A 53 -9.96 -13.26 7.98
CA MET A 53 -8.51 -13.10 8.05
C MET A 53 -7.94 -12.39 6.82
N VAL A 54 -8.46 -12.67 5.62
CA VAL A 54 -8.07 -11.98 4.38
C VAL A 54 -8.47 -10.50 4.44
N ASP A 55 -9.69 -10.22 4.87
CA ASP A 55 -10.23 -8.85 4.98
C ASP A 55 -9.42 -8.03 5.99
N ASP A 56 -9.07 -8.62 7.13
CA ASP A 56 -8.17 -8.01 8.11
C ASP A 56 -6.76 -7.79 7.54
N LEU A 57 -6.17 -8.82 6.91
CA LEU A 57 -4.82 -8.75 6.38
C LEU A 57 -4.67 -7.61 5.36
N LEU A 58 -5.70 -7.37 4.54
CA LEU A 58 -5.70 -6.25 3.60
C LEU A 58 -5.46 -4.91 4.32
N LEU A 59 -6.12 -4.69 5.45
CA LEU A 59 -5.92 -3.48 6.26
C LEU A 59 -4.49 -3.41 6.80
N TRP A 60 -3.96 -4.52 7.33
CA TRP A 60 -2.58 -4.59 7.82
C TRP A 60 -1.56 -4.27 6.73
N VAL A 61 -1.73 -4.83 5.53
CA VAL A 61 -0.85 -4.57 4.38
C VAL A 61 -0.95 -3.12 3.92
N MET A 62 -2.17 -2.54 3.80
CA MET A 62 -2.34 -1.14 3.46
C MET A 62 -1.65 -0.21 4.46
N LEU A 63 -1.80 -0.48 5.76
CA LEU A 63 -1.10 0.26 6.81
C LEU A 63 0.42 0.10 6.69
N GLY A 64 0.90 -1.11 6.41
CA GLY A 64 2.32 -1.38 6.17
C GLY A 64 2.90 -0.56 5.02
N VAL A 65 2.19 -0.49 3.88
CA VAL A 65 2.60 0.34 2.73
C VAL A 65 2.66 1.81 3.11
N ILE A 66 1.62 2.35 3.74
CA ILE A 66 1.50 3.78 4.02
C ILE A 66 2.54 4.20 5.08
N LEU A 67 2.57 3.50 6.21
CA LEU A 67 3.47 3.83 7.32
C LEU A 67 4.92 3.55 6.94
N GLY A 68 5.20 2.37 6.39
CA GLY A 68 6.54 2.01 5.96
C GLY A 68 7.04 2.92 4.85
N GLY A 69 6.19 3.24 3.87
CA GLY A 69 6.52 4.15 2.78
C GLY A 69 6.85 5.55 3.28
N ARG A 70 6.06 6.06 4.24
CA ARG A 70 6.30 7.38 4.79
C ARG A 70 7.55 7.43 5.67
N ILE A 71 7.71 6.47 6.58
CA ILE A 71 8.87 6.38 7.47
C ILE A 71 10.15 6.19 6.65
N GLY A 72 10.13 5.29 5.66
CA GLY A 72 11.26 5.09 4.77
C GLY A 72 11.60 6.37 3.98
N TYR A 73 10.60 7.14 3.55
CA TYR A 73 10.86 8.42 2.88
C TYR A 73 11.60 9.40 3.81
N VAL A 74 11.09 9.55 5.02
CA VAL A 74 11.64 10.42 6.06
C VAL A 74 13.08 10.02 6.39
N LEU A 75 13.32 8.74 6.68
CA LEU A 75 14.62 8.26 7.14
C LEU A 75 15.67 8.21 6.02
N PHE A 76 15.30 7.75 4.83
CA PHE A 76 16.27 7.47 3.77
C PHE A 76 16.55 8.69 2.87
N TYR A 77 15.59 9.62 2.73
CA TYR A 77 15.69 10.68 1.72
C TYR A 77 15.65 12.10 2.30
N GLN A 78 14.93 12.34 3.40
CA GLN A 78 14.64 13.71 3.87
C GLN A 78 14.80 13.90 5.39
N PHE A 79 15.69 13.14 6.02
CA PHE A 79 15.82 13.10 7.48
C PHE A 79 16.06 14.48 8.09
N GLY A 80 17.00 15.26 7.53
CA GLY A 80 17.36 16.58 8.05
C GLY A 80 16.21 17.61 7.98
N TYR A 81 15.29 17.48 7.02
CA TYR A 81 14.11 18.34 6.92
C TYR A 81 13.11 18.00 8.04
N TYR A 82 12.73 16.72 8.14
CA TYR A 82 11.73 16.28 9.13
C TYR A 82 12.23 16.32 10.58
N ALA A 83 13.54 16.30 10.80
CA ALA A 83 14.12 16.54 12.13
C ALA A 83 13.85 17.97 12.63
N ARG A 84 13.70 18.95 11.72
CA ARG A 84 13.36 20.34 12.05
C ARG A 84 11.85 20.57 12.10
N GLU A 85 11.12 19.88 11.24
CA GLU A 85 9.67 20.00 11.06
C GLU A 85 8.97 18.65 11.28
N PRO A 86 8.94 18.11 12.51
CA PRO A 86 8.47 16.74 12.76
C PRO A 86 6.98 16.52 12.46
N LEU A 87 6.16 17.57 12.58
CA LEU A 87 4.72 17.47 12.29
C LEU A 87 4.44 17.24 10.80
N GLU A 88 5.33 17.67 9.91
CA GLU A 88 5.21 17.46 8.45
C GLU A 88 5.33 15.98 8.07
N ILE A 89 5.83 15.11 8.96
CA ILE A 89 5.83 13.65 8.73
C ILE A 89 4.40 13.15 8.47
N LEU A 90 3.38 13.75 9.08
CA LEU A 90 1.98 13.35 8.93
C LEU A 90 1.34 13.86 7.62
N ALA A 91 1.95 14.85 6.96
CA ALA A 91 1.42 15.48 5.76
C ALA A 91 1.64 14.64 4.48
N VAL A 92 1.12 13.41 4.47
CA VAL A 92 1.29 12.44 3.37
C VAL A 92 0.73 12.93 2.02
N TRP A 93 -0.24 13.85 2.03
CA TRP A 93 -0.82 14.45 0.82
C TRP A 93 0.14 15.37 0.07
N ARG A 94 1.24 15.82 0.71
CA ARG A 94 2.32 16.57 0.03
C ARG A 94 3.25 15.66 -0.78
N GLY A 95 2.97 14.36 -0.81
CA GLY A 95 3.81 13.36 -1.45
C GLY A 95 5.00 12.96 -0.57
N GLY A 96 5.97 12.29 -1.18
CA GLY A 96 7.13 11.75 -0.48
C GLY A 96 6.82 10.40 0.17
N MET A 97 6.96 9.34 -0.62
CA MET A 97 6.81 7.94 -0.20
C MET A 97 8.00 7.13 -0.73
N SER A 98 8.54 6.24 0.09
CA SER A 98 9.58 5.30 -0.30
C SER A 98 8.99 3.98 -0.73
N PHE A 99 9.36 3.49 -1.91
CA PHE A 99 9.05 2.10 -2.28
C PHE A 99 9.66 1.09 -1.30
N HIS A 100 10.97 1.21 -1.02
CA HIS A 100 11.67 0.30 -0.10
C HIS A 100 11.06 0.28 1.31
N GLY A 101 10.80 1.45 1.89
CA GLY A 101 10.07 1.57 3.14
C GLY A 101 8.70 0.91 3.10
N GLY A 102 7.94 1.09 2.02
CA GLY A 102 6.63 0.45 1.84
C GLY A 102 6.73 -1.07 1.79
N LEU A 103 7.69 -1.62 1.03
CA LEU A 103 7.95 -3.06 0.95
C LEU A 103 8.33 -3.64 2.31
N ILE A 104 9.26 -3.00 3.03
CA ILE A 104 9.65 -3.39 4.39
C ILE A 104 8.44 -3.35 5.33
N GLY A 105 7.64 -2.29 5.26
CA GLY A 105 6.43 -2.14 6.07
C GLY A 105 5.40 -3.24 5.82
N VAL A 106 5.21 -3.66 4.57
CA VAL A 106 4.33 -4.80 4.23
C VAL A 106 4.87 -6.10 4.80
N ILE A 107 6.16 -6.39 4.62
CA ILE A 107 6.77 -7.61 5.17
C ILE A 107 6.59 -7.66 6.70
N VAL A 108 6.85 -6.54 7.39
CA VAL A 108 6.65 -6.43 8.83
C VAL A 108 5.18 -6.64 9.21
N ALA A 109 4.24 -6.04 8.47
CA ALA A 109 2.81 -6.19 8.73
C ALA A 109 2.35 -7.64 8.57
N ILE A 110 2.75 -8.34 7.50
CA ILE A 110 2.42 -9.74 7.26
C ILE A 110 2.98 -10.63 8.37
N VAL A 111 4.27 -10.50 8.69
CA VAL A 111 4.94 -11.31 9.72
C VAL A 111 4.29 -11.07 11.10
N PHE A 112 4.00 -9.82 11.43
CA PHE A 112 3.36 -9.48 12.71
C PHE A 112 1.92 -10.01 12.78
N TYR A 113 1.14 -9.85 11.70
CA TYR A 113 -0.22 -10.36 11.62
C TYR A 113 -0.26 -11.89 11.77
N ALA A 114 0.59 -12.60 11.03
CA ALA A 114 0.70 -14.05 11.08
C ALA A 114 0.98 -14.56 12.50
N ARG A 115 1.97 -13.96 13.16
CA ARG A 115 2.35 -14.29 14.55
C ARG A 115 1.19 -14.07 15.52
N ARG A 116 0.45 -12.96 15.37
CA ARG A 116 -0.70 -12.65 16.24
C ARG A 116 -1.86 -13.63 16.04
N ARG A 117 -2.01 -14.17 14.83
CA ARG A 117 -3.05 -15.14 14.47
C ARG A 117 -2.63 -16.61 14.65
N GLY A 118 -1.38 -16.86 15.05
CA GLY A 118 -0.87 -18.22 15.25
C GLY A 118 -0.69 -19.02 13.95
N VAL A 119 -0.58 -18.35 12.80
CA VAL A 119 -0.39 -18.98 11.48
C VAL A 119 1.02 -18.73 10.95
N GLN A 120 1.49 -19.57 10.03
CA GLN A 120 2.79 -19.36 9.39
C GLN A 120 2.75 -18.12 8.49
N ALA A 121 3.80 -17.31 8.53
CA ALA A 121 3.87 -16.07 7.73
C ALA A 121 3.80 -16.35 6.22
N LEU A 122 4.33 -17.48 5.75
CA LEU A 122 4.27 -17.88 4.35
C LEU A 122 2.85 -18.30 3.92
N THR A 123 2.01 -18.74 4.85
CA THR A 123 0.61 -19.10 4.54
C THR A 123 -0.23 -17.85 4.23
N VAL A 124 0.10 -16.71 4.85
CA VAL A 124 -0.61 -15.43 4.66
C VAL A 124 0.08 -14.49 3.66
N ALA A 125 1.29 -14.80 3.20
CA ALA A 125 2.06 -14.01 2.24
C ALA A 125 1.68 -14.37 0.80
#